data_AF-A0AA38X0J4-F1
#
_entry.id   AF-A0AA38X0J4-F1
#
_cell.length_a   1.000
_cell.length_b   1.000
_cell.length_c   1.000
_cell.angle_alpha   90.00
_cell.angle_beta   90.00
_cell.angle_gamma   90.00
#
_symmetry.space_group_name_H-M   'P 1'
#
loop_
_entity.id
_entity.type
_entity.pdbx_description
1 polymer ?
#
loop_
_entity_poly.entity_id
_entity_poly.type
_entity_poly.pdbx_seq_one_letter_code
_entity_poly.pdbx_strand_id
1 'polypeptide(L)'
;MSKPNVVKTSTVSWDADESYDRYRRPRWQPLLLFAAVSVMILAVTLDIYNLRPLMLSFVPSSLLSLDQRVDKIMSLTPLIDGHDDLAERVRFHFRNHIYGTDFRSLFENGGMPEHFDVPRLKEVVVEALAQMDLIHRLQAAHADLFSPATLESTTALSAFKRHRKLLSPIGLEGLHMIGRNASTLRLFHRLGARYTTLTWNCHNAYADAAQVTVLEDPLDPEAARPARPRWGGLSPLGTSLIREMNRLGMIIDLSHTHPATMHDVLAGNATKGFTGSKAPVIFSHSSAHNLCPHPRNVPDHILPLVKQTNSVVMVTFVPQFISCVNSSIPDRLPTFYPPNSTLEWVAEHIMYFGNKIGFEHVGLGSDFDGIPSTPRGLEDVSKFPDLVKELLLRGLSDGQVKGIIGRNVLRVWRRVEEISREMQAEGVLPMEDDV
;
A
#
# COMPACT_ATOMS: atom_id res chain seq x y z
N MET A 1 -113.23 30.62 -4.74
CA MET A 1 -113.35 29.18 -4.42
C MET A 1 -112.60 28.42 -5.51
N SER A 2 -111.74 27.42 -5.30
CA SER A 2 -111.14 26.80 -4.09
C SER A 2 -109.86 26.02 -4.49
N LYS A 3 -108.96 25.75 -3.53
CA LYS A 3 -107.72 24.91 -3.63
C LYS A 3 -108.04 23.38 -3.62
N PRO A 4 -107.08 22.41 -3.71
CA PRO A 4 -105.73 22.35 -4.35
C PRO A 4 -105.34 20.98 -5.03
N ASN A 5 -104.06 20.83 -5.44
CA ASN A 5 -103.15 19.63 -5.42
C ASN A 5 -102.67 18.88 -6.71
N VAL A 6 -101.35 19.06 -7.00
CA VAL A 6 -100.22 18.11 -7.33
C VAL A 6 -100.37 16.93 -8.34
N VAL A 7 -99.44 16.81 -9.32
CA VAL A 7 -98.51 15.65 -9.63
C VAL A 7 -97.66 15.92 -10.93
N LYS A 8 -96.49 15.25 -11.08
CA LYS A 8 -95.45 15.40 -12.13
C LYS A 8 -95.66 14.58 -13.42
N THR A 9 -94.93 14.88 -14.53
CA THR A 9 -94.14 13.90 -15.35
C THR A 9 -93.21 14.57 -16.40
N SER A 10 -92.40 13.79 -17.15
CA SER A 10 -91.10 14.16 -17.78
C SER A 10 -90.97 13.93 -19.31
N THR A 11 -89.75 14.14 -19.85
CA THR A 11 -89.36 14.36 -21.28
C THR A 11 -88.61 13.19 -21.99
N VAL A 12 -88.21 13.43 -23.27
CA VAL A 12 -87.11 12.81 -24.10
C VAL A 12 -87.52 11.87 -25.26
N SER A 13 -86.77 11.91 -26.39
CA SER A 13 -86.71 10.91 -27.51
C SER A 13 -85.40 11.06 -28.34
N TRP A 14 -85.16 10.19 -29.35
CA TRP A 14 -83.93 9.96 -30.17
C TRP A 14 -84.30 9.37 -31.57
N ASP A 15 -83.47 9.09 -32.60
CA ASP A 15 -82.03 9.31 -32.93
C ASP A 15 -81.77 9.12 -34.48
N ALA A 16 -80.60 9.54 -35.05
CA ALA A 16 -80.05 9.09 -36.37
C ALA A 16 -78.63 9.68 -36.69
N ASP A 17 -77.64 9.03 -37.33
CA ASP A 17 -77.35 7.62 -37.67
C ASP A 17 -75.82 7.47 -37.95
N GLU A 18 -75.29 6.40 -38.56
CA GLU A 18 -73.90 5.91 -38.34
C GLU A 18 -73.06 5.49 -39.58
N SER A 19 -71.77 5.18 -39.36
CA SER A 19 -70.90 4.16 -40.00
C SER A 19 -69.53 4.62 -40.53
N TYR A 20 -68.50 4.59 -39.67
CA TYR A 20 -67.13 4.18 -40.07
C TYR A 20 -66.32 3.58 -38.91
N ASP A 21 -66.81 2.49 -38.31
CA ASP A 21 -66.08 1.76 -37.24
C ASP A 21 -65.06 0.77 -37.84
N ARG A 22 -63.76 1.12 -37.81
CA ARG A 22 -62.67 0.12 -37.91
C ARG A 22 -61.34 0.54 -37.28
N TYR A 23 -61.35 0.87 -36.00
CA TYR A 23 -60.32 0.46 -35.03
C TYR A 23 -60.77 0.93 -33.63
N ARG A 24 -61.70 0.18 -33.02
CA ARG A 24 -61.89 0.27 -31.57
C ARG A 24 -60.59 -0.10 -30.87
N ARG A 25 -59.78 0.92 -30.55
CA ARG A 25 -58.65 0.81 -29.62
C ARG A 25 -59.14 0.03 -28.39
N PRO A 26 -58.49 -1.08 -28.00
CA PRO A 26 -58.95 -1.87 -26.86
C PRO A 26 -59.23 -0.96 -25.67
N ARG A 27 -60.36 -1.15 -24.97
CA ARG A 27 -60.69 -0.34 -23.76
C ARG A 27 -59.65 -0.47 -22.63
N TRP A 28 -58.74 -1.43 -22.75
CA TRP A 28 -57.56 -1.59 -21.92
C TRP A 28 -56.37 -0.70 -22.36
N GLN A 29 -56.35 -0.06 -23.53
CA GLN A 29 -55.26 0.83 -23.93
C GLN A 29 -55.07 1.99 -22.95
N PRO A 30 -56.09 2.71 -22.45
CA PRO A 30 -55.90 3.71 -21.42
C PRO A 30 -55.32 3.12 -20.13
N LEU A 31 -55.73 1.90 -19.73
CA LEU A 31 -55.23 1.21 -18.55
C LEU A 31 -53.80 0.67 -18.72
N LEU A 32 -53.42 0.22 -19.91
CA LEU A 32 -52.05 -0.19 -20.26
C LEU A 32 -51.15 1.02 -20.43
N LEU A 33 -51.65 2.14 -20.96
CA LEU A 33 -50.93 3.40 -20.97
C LEU A 33 -50.76 3.92 -19.54
N PHE A 34 -51.79 3.85 -18.69
CA PHE A 34 -51.68 4.20 -17.27
C PHE A 34 -50.70 3.29 -16.55
N ALA A 35 -50.76 1.96 -16.76
CA ALA A 35 -49.83 1.02 -16.15
C ALA A 35 -48.39 1.24 -16.65
N ALA A 36 -48.19 1.46 -17.95
CA ALA A 36 -46.87 1.75 -18.53
C ALA A 36 -46.33 3.11 -18.08
N VAL A 37 -47.17 4.14 -17.98
CA VAL A 37 -46.82 5.47 -17.46
C VAL A 37 -46.60 5.41 -15.95
N SER A 38 -47.36 4.63 -15.19
CA SER A 38 -47.12 4.40 -13.76
C SER A 38 -45.83 3.60 -13.54
N VAL A 39 -45.51 2.61 -14.36
CA VAL A 39 -44.22 1.89 -14.31
C VAL A 39 -43.07 2.78 -14.76
N MET A 40 -43.25 3.64 -15.77
CA MET A 40 -42.24 4.64 -16.15
C MET A 40 -42.06 5.68 -15.06
N ILE A 41 -43.13 6.24 -14.49
CA ILE A 41 -43.06 7.18 -13.37
C ILE A 41 -42.46 6.50 -12.13
N LEU A 42 -42.77 5.23 -11.87
CA LEU A 42 -42.17 4.48 -10.76
C LEU A 42 -40.68 4.22 -11.02
N ALA A 43 -40.29 3.81 -12.22
CA ALA A 43 -38.89 3.61 -12.59
C ALA A 43 -38.11 4.94 -12.57
N VAL A 44 -38.68 6.01 -13.11
CA VAL A 44 -38.12 7.36 -13.12
C VAL A 44 -38.06 7.95 -11.71
N THR A 45 -39.03 7.70 -10.83
CA THR A 45 -38.92 8.11 -9.41
C THR A 45 -37.95 7.23 -8.62
N LEU A 46 -37.82 5.93 -8.94
CA LEU A 46 -36.80 5.04 -8.39
C LEU A 46 -35.37 5.47 -8.78
N ASP A 47 -35.16 5.94 -10.02
CA ASP A 47 -33.90 6.52 -10.49
C ASP A 47 -33.68 7.95 -9.94
N ILE A 48 -34.70 8.83 -9.94
CA ILE A 48 -34.59 10.22 -9.44
C ILE A 48 -34.23 10.25 -7.95
N TYR A 49 -34.80 9.36 -7.13
CA TYR A 49 -34.42 9.23 -5.72
C TYR A 49 -33.21 8.31 -5.50
N ASN A 50 -32.58 7.83 -6.58
CA ASN A 50 -31.48 6.86 -6.60
C ASN A 50 -31.66 5.80 -5.50
N LEU A 51 -32.76 5.06 -5.55
CA LEU A 51 -33.15 4.13 -4.48
C LEU A 51 -32.32 2.83 -4.48
N ARG A 52 -31.30 2.69 -5.35
CA ARG A 52 -30.38 1.54 -5.39
C ARG A 52 -29.74 1.25 -4.02
N PRO A 53 -29.08 2.18 -3.31
CA PRO A 53 -28.60 1.99 -1.93
C PRO A 53 -29.66 1.46 -0.96
N LEU A 54 -30.87 2.01 -1.00
CA LEU A 54 -31.94 1.65 -0.09
C LEU A 54 -32.52 0.27 -0.39
N MET A 55 -32.57 -0.13 -1.67
CA MET A 55 -32.95 -1.48 -2.08
C MET A 55 -31.84 -2.47 -1.73
N LEU A 56 -30.58 -2.13 -2.01
CA LEU A 56 -29.41 -2.93 -1.65
C LEU A 56 -29.29 -3.13 -0.14
N SER A 57 -29.63 -2.13 0.69
CA SER A 57 -29.50 -2.21 2.15
C SER A 57 -30.38 -3.29 2.78
N PHE A 58 -31.58 -3.53 2.25
CA PHE A 58 -32.48 -4.62 2.68
C PHE A 58 -32.16 -6.00 2.07
N VAL A 59 -31.44 -6.07 0.94
CA VAL A 59 -31.06 -7.37 0.35
C VAL A 59 -29.90 -8.01 1.14
N PRO A 60 -30.00 -9.28 1.58
CA PRO A 60 -28.89 -9.99 2.21
C PRO A 60 -27.64 -9.98 1.34
N SER A 61 -26.48 -9.65 1.92
CA SER A 61 -25.22 -9.50 1.16
C SER A 61 -24.73 -10.79 0.49
N SER A 62 -25.32 -11.95 0.80
CA SER A 62 -25.12 -13.24 0.13
C SER A 62 -25.82 -13.35 -1.22
N LEU A 63 -26.77 -12.45 -1.54
CA LEU A 63 -27.56 -12.43 -2.77
C LEU A 63 -27.14 -11.28 -3.71
N LEU A 64 -26.07 -10.56 -3.38
CA LEU A 64 -25.55 -9.43 -4.14
C LEU A 64 -24.22 -9.79 -4.81
N SER A 65 -23.99 -9.26 -6.02
CA SER A 65 -22.65 -9.27 -6.64
C SER A 65 -21.63 -8.48 -5.82
N LEU A 66 -20.34 -8.66 -6.08
CA LEU A 66 -19.28 -8.00 -5.33
C LEU A 66 -19.40 -6.46 -5.42
N ASP A 67 -19.65 -5.94 -6.62
CA ASP A 67 -19.80 -4.50 -6.86
C ASP A 67 -21.03 -3.95 -6.13
N GLN A 68 -22.17 -4.65 -6.20
CA GLN A 68 -23.39 -4.31 -5.44
C GLN A 68 -23.18 -4.33 -3.92
N ARG A 69 -22.24 -5.12 -3.40
CA ARG A 69 -21.85 -5.12 -1.98
C ARG A 69 -20.96 -3.94 -1.63
N VAL A 70 -20.07 -3.52 -2.53
CA VAL A 70 -19.25 -2.30 -2.36
C VAL A 70 -20.15 -1.07 -2.37
N ASP A 71 -21.06 -0.96 -3.35
CA ASP A 71 -22.08 0.09 -3.41
C ASP A 71 -22.92 0.14 -2.13
N LYS A 72 -23.37 -1.02 -1.63
CA LYS A 72 -24.10 -1.12 -0.36
C LYS A 72 -23.29 -0.62 0.84
N ILE A 73 -21.99 -0.89 0.91
CA ILE A 73 -21.14 -0.49 2.04
C ILE A 73 -20.88 1.03 1.98
N MET A 74 -20.47 1.53 0.82
CA MET A 74 -20.14 2.95 0.60
C MET A 74 -21.34 3.89 0.71
N SER A 75 -22.56 3.39 0.47
CA SER A 75 -23.80 4.17 0.59
C SER A 75 -24.45 4.11 1.98
N LEU A 76 -24.01 3.21 2.87
CA LEU A 76 -24.46 3.11 4.25
C LEU A 76 -23.44 3.62 5.28
N THR A 77 -22.19 3.84 4.85
CA THR A 77 -21.09 4.28 5.72
C THR A 77 -20.45 5.53 5.10
N PRO A 78 -20.64 6.73 5.68
CA PRO A 78 -19.99 7.93 5.16
C PRO A 78 -18.47 7.84 5.37
N LEU A 79 -17.72 8.04 4.29
CA LEU A 79 -16.29 8.30 4.35
C LEU A 79 -16.10 9.77 4.76
N ILE A 80 -15.29 10.02 5.79
CA ILE A 80 -14.96 11.37 6.27
C ILE A 80 -13.45 11.54 6.14
N ASP A 81 -13.03 12.62 5.51
CA ASP A 81 -11.65 13.09 5.47
C ASP A 81 -11.54 14.39 6.29
N GLY A 82 -10.39 14.59 6.95
CA GLY A 82 -10.19 15.60 7.99
C GLY A 82 -9.75 16.97 7.49
N HIS A 83 -9.03 17.03 6.36
CA HIS A 83 -8.45 18.27 5.86
C HIS A 83 -8.18 18.24 4.36
N ASP A 84 -8.67 19.26 3.63
CA ASP A 84 -8.38 19.44 2.21
C ASP A 84 -8.37 20.94 1.80
N ASP A 85 -7.39 21.32 0.98
CA ASP A 85 -7.11 22.70 0.56
C ASP A 85 -7.79 23.14 -0.76
N LEU A 86 -8.75 22.34 -1.28
CA LEU A 86 -9.53 22.65 -2.50
C LEU A 86 -10.03 24.09 -2.53
N ALA A 87 -10.49 24.64 -1.40
CA ALA A 87 -11.03 25.99 -1.31
C ALA A 87 -10.01 27.09 -1.70
N GLU A 88 -8.72 26.88 -1.42
CA GLU A 88 -7.64 27.83 -1.75
C GLU A 88 -7.17 27.65 -3.20
N ARG A 89 -7.17 26.42 -3.72
CA ARG A 89 -6.87 26.13 -5.14
C ARG A 89 -7.98 26.57 -6.10
N VAL A 90 -9.26 26.40 -5.72
CA VAL A 90 -10.43 26.97 -6.42
C VAL A 90 -10.32 28.49 -6.53
N ARG A 91 -9.82 29.14 -5.49
CA ARG A 91 -9.58 30.58 -5.47
C ARG A 91 -8.45 31.00 -6.40
N PHE A 92 -7.39 30.20 -6.51
CA PHE A 92 -6.24 30.50 -7.36
C PHE A 92 -6.52 30.28 -8.86
N HIS A 93 -6.95 29.08 -9.24
CA HIS A 93 -7.09 28.71 -10.66
C HIS A 93 -8.42 29.16 -11.27
N PHE A 94 -9.51 29.11 -10.50
CA PHE A 94 -10.88 29.39 -10.98
C PHE A 94 -11.46 30.69 -10.43
N ARG A 95 -10.69 31.45 -9.63
CA ARG A 95 -11.08 32.74 -9.04
C ARG A 95 -12.43 32.67 -8.31
N ASN A 96 -12.72 31.54 -7.66
CA ASN A 96 -14.00 31.20 -7.00
C ASN A 96 -15.21 30.98 -7.93
N HIS A 97 -15.07 30.93 -9.26
CA HIS A 97 -16.17 30.71 -10.19
C HIS A 97 -16.55 29.22 -10.33
N ILE A 98 -17.05 28.62 -9.25
CA ILE A 98 -17.40 27.18 -9.16
C ILE A 98 -18.67 26.76 -9.92
N TYR A 99 -19.47 27.72 -10.38
CA TYR A 99 -20.73 27.44 -11.10
C TYR A 99 -20.57 27.45 -12.63
N GLY A 100 -19.38 27.78 -13.13
CA GLY A 100 -19.06 27.71 -14.56
C GLY A 100 -18.81 26.28 -15.04
N THR A 101 -19.08 26.03 -16.32
CA THR A 101 -18.80 24.73 -16.97
C THR A 101 -17.34 24.31 -16.85
N ASP A 102 -16.42 25.27 -16.84
CA ASP A 102 -14.98 25.02 -16.97
C ASP A 102 -14.39 24.45 -15.67
N PHE A 103 -14.82 24.96 -14.51
CA PHE A 103 -14.53 24.31 -13.23
C PHE A 103 -15.29 22.98 -13.12
N ARG A 104 -16.61 23.02 -13.35
CA ARG A 104 -17.49 21.89 -13.09
C ARG A 104 -17.10 20.64 -13.88
N SER A 105 -16.78 20.79 -15.17
CA SER A 105 -16.42 19.67 -16.04
C SER A 105 -15.11 19.01 -15.61
N LEU A 106 -14.09 19.80 -15.27
CA LEU A 106 -12.78 19.28 -14.84
C LEU A 106 -12.84 18.67 -13.43
N PHE A 107 -13.62 19.28 -12.54
CA PHE A 107 -13.81 18.80 -11.17
C PHE A 107 -14.61 17.49 -11.13
N GLU A 108 -15.75 17.41 -11.84
CA GLU A 108 -16.63 16.23 -11.84
C GLU A 108 -16.09 15.06 -12.67
N ASN A 109 -15.34 15.31 -13.77
CA ASN A 109 -14.93 14.26 -14.73
C ASN A 109 -13.41 14.06 -14.84
N GLY A 110 -12.62 14.82 -14.07
CA GLY A 110 -11.15 14.74 -14.06
C GLY A 110 -10.47 15.73 -15.01
N GLY A 111 -9.18 15.95 -14.76
CA GLY A 111 -8.35 16.86 -15.53
C GLY A 111 -8.17 18.23 -14.87
N MET A 112 -8.38 18.34 -13.55
CA MET A 112 -8.01 19.57 -12.83
C MET A 112 -6.50 19.86 -12.97
N PRO A 113 -6.06 21.13 -12.93
CA PRO A 113 -4.65 21.50 -13.01
C PRO A 113 -3.80 20.96 -11.86
N GLU A 114 -4.42 20.73 -10.70
CA GLU A 114 -3.82 20.24 -9.46
C GLU A 114 -4.44 18.89 -9.07
N HIS A 115 -3.89 18.23 -8.05
CA HIS A 115 -4.20 16.84 -7.72
C HIS A 115 -5.62 16.55 -7.17
N PHE A 116 -6.46 17.57 -6.97
CA PHE A 116 -7.84 17.39 -6.50
C PHE A 116 -8.85 17.50 -7.66
N ASP A 117 -9.24 16.34 -8.18
CA ASP A 117 -10.49 16.13 -8.90
C ASP A 117 -11.16 14.82 -8.44
N VAL A 118 -12.43 14.62 -8.79
CA VAL A 118 -13.20 13.44 -8.37
C VAL A 118 -12.50 12.11 -8.74
N PRO A 119 -11.82 11.97 -9.90
CA PRO A 119 -11.00 10.80 -10.20
C PRO A 119 -9.73 10.63 -9.35
N ARG A 120 -8.93 11.68 -9.14
CA ARG A 120 -7.60 11.60 -8.49
C ARG A 120 -7.62 11.45 -6.97
N LEU A 121 -8.79 11.59 -6.34
CA LEU A 121 -9.01 11.47 -4.88
C LEU A 121 -8.65 10.09 -4.27
N LYS A 122 -8.00 9.18 -5.01
CA LYS A 122 -8.06 7.73 -4.75
C LYS A 122 -6.93 6.85 -5.30
N GLU A 123 -5.68 7.32 -5.35
CA GLU A 123 -4.57 6.52 -5.92
C GLU A 123 -3.72 5.75 -4.87
N VAL A 124 -2.71 6.34 -4.23
CA VAL A 124 -1.68 5.57 -3.48
C VAL A 124 -2.22 4.58 -2.40
N VAL A 125 -3.19 4.96 -1.57
CA VAL A 125 -3.74 4.04 -0.54
C VAL A 125 -4.60 2.94 -1.19
N VAL A 126 -5.33 3.27 -2.26
CA VAL A 126 -6.13 2.30 -3.02
C VAL A 126 -5.23 1.34 -3.78
N GLU A 127 -4.12 1.84 -4.34
CA GLU A 127 -3.10 1.04 -5.01
C GLU A 127 -2.44 0.09 -4.00
N ALA A 128 -2.01 0.57 -2.84
CA ALA A 128 -1.48 -0.28 -1.77
C ALA A 128 -2.50 -1.38 -1.38
N LEU A 129 -3.78 -1.02 -1.19
CA LEU A 129 -4.85 -2.00 -0.94
C LEU A 129 -5.06 -2.99 -2.10
N ALA A 130 -4.96 -2.53 -3.35
CA ALA A 130 -5.12 -3.36 -4.55
C ALA A 130 -3.93 -4.31 -4.76
N GLN A 131 -2.71 -3.87 -4.46
CA GLN A 131 -1.51 -4.71 -4.47
C GLN A 131 -1.58 -5.75 -3.33
N MET A 132 -2.03 -5.36 -2.13
CA MET A 132 -2.29 -6.30 -1.03
C MET A 132 -3.38 -7.34 -1.41
N ASP A 133 -4.51 -6.90 -1.96
CA ASP A 133 -5.57 -7.77 -2.46
C ASP A 133 -5.09 -8.71 -3.58
N LEU A 134 -4.23 -8.24 -4.49
CA LEU A 134 -3.60 -9.07 -5.50
C LEU A 134 -2.78 -10.21 -4.86
N ILE A 135 -1.98 -9.91 -3.84
CA ILE A 135 -1.21 -10.93 -3.10
C ILE A 135 -2.16 -11.91 -2.41
N HIS A 136 -3.22 -11.44 -1.74
CA HIS A 136 -4.23 -12.32 -1.11
C HIS A 136 -4.92 -13.23 -2.13
N ARG A 137 -5.29 -12.70 -3.31
CA ARG A 137 -5.90 -13.50 -4.39
C ARG A 137 -4.93 -14.51 -4.99
N LEU A 138 -3.65 -14.16 -5.18
CA LEU A 138 -2.62 -15.11 -5.62
C LEU A 138 -2.41 -16.24 -4.60
N GLN A 139 -2.33 -15.90 -3.31
CA GLN A 139 -2.23 -16.87 -2.22
C GLN A 139 -3.47 -17.76 -2.11
N ALA A 140 -4.67 -17.23 -2.35
CA ALA A 140 -5.91 -18.00 -2.34
C ALA A 140 -6.03 -18.94 -3.57
N ALA A 141 -5.65 -18.45 -4.76
CA ALA A 141 -5.65 -19.23 -6.00
C ALA A 141 -4.62 -20.38 -5.98
N HIS A 142 -3.50 -20.17 -5.30
CA HIS A 142 -2.41 -21.13 -5.13
C HIS A 142 -2.21 -21.51 -3.65
N ALA A 143 -3.32 -21.75 -2.95
CA ALA A 143 -3.34 -22.05 -1.50
C ALA A 143 -2.68 -23.40 -1.16
N ASP A 144 -2.43 -24.26 -2.15
CA ASP A 144 -1.60 -25.46 -2.06
C ASP A 144 -0.10 -25.12 -1.98
N LEU A 145 0.34 -24.03 -2.61
CA LEU A 145 1.73 -23.58 -2.68
C LEU A 145 2.11 -22.53 -1.63
N PHE A 146 1.30 -21.48 -1.42
CA PHE A 146 1.66 -20.36 -0.54
C PHE A 146 1.06 -20.48 0.87
N SER A 147 1.71 -19.83 1.85
CA SER A 147 1.09 -19.49 3.13
C SER A 147 0.20 -18.26 3.00
N PRO A 148 -0.87 -18.12 3.81
CA PRO A 148 -1.62 -16.86 3.88
C PRO A 148 -0.75 -15.74 4.46
N ALA A 149 -0.91 -14.50 4.00
CA ALA A 149 -0.16 -13.33 4.45
C ALA A 149 -0.36 -13.02 5.95
N THR A 150 -1.47 -13.46 6.53
CA THR A 150 -1.78 -13.27 7.96
C THR A 150 -1.00 -14.20 8.89
N LEU A 151 -0.21 -15.15 8.37
CA LEU A 151 0.60 -16.09 9.14
C LEU A 151 1.47 -15.39 10.21
N GLU A 152 1.62 -16.03 11.37
CA GLU A 152 2.52 -15.58 12.44
C GLU A 152 3.88 -16.28 12.37
N SER A 153 4.93 -15.63 12.86
CA SER A 153 6.30 -16.18 12.93
C SER A 153 6.37 -17.52 13.70
N THR A 154 5.47 -17.70 14.66
CA THR A 154 5.33 -18.89 15.52
C THR A 154 4.97 -20.14 14.70
N THR A 155 4.19 -19.97 13.64
CA THR A 155 3.67 -21.05 12.79
C THR A 155 4.42 -21.17 11.45
N ALA A 156 5.12 -20.12 11.01
CA ALA A 156 5.88 -20.07 9.76
C ALA A 156 6.75 -21.30 9.49
N LEU A 157 7.59 -21.72 10.45
CA LEU A 157 8.46 -22.88 10.27
C LEU A 157 7.68 -24.22 10.18
N SER A 158 6.48 -24.28 10.77
CA SER A 158 5.59 -25.44 10.66
C SER A 158 4.93 -25.49 9.28
N ALA A 159 4.45 -24.36 8.76
CA ALA A 159 3.90 -24.23 7.41
C ALA A 159 4.90 -24.71 6.34
N PHE A 160 6.15 -24.24 6.42
CA PHE A 160 7.21 -24.70 5.51
C PHE A 160 7.54 -26.19 5.68
N LYS A 161 7.81 -26.66 6.91
CA LYS A 161 8.29 -28.05 7.12
C LYS A 161 7.22 -29.12 6.90
N ARG A 162 6.01 -28.91 7.41
CA ARG A 162 4.94 -29.92 7.40
C ARG A 162 4.07 -29.85 6.14
N HIS A 163 3.83 -28.65 5.63
CA HIS A 163 2.90 -28.40 4.53
C HIS A 163 3.57 -27.91 3.24
N ARG A 164 4.92 -27.84 3.22
CA ARG A 164 5.76 -27.46 2.07
C ARG A 164 5.41 -26.10 1.45
N LYS A 165 4.80 -25.20 2.24
CA LYS A 165 4.39 -23.87 1.77
C LYS A 165 5.58 -22.96 1.55
N LEU A 166 5.52 -22.16 0.49
CA LEU A 166 6.31 -20.94 0.35
C LEU A 166 5.76 -19.89 1.34
N LEU A 167 6.65 -19.30 2.14
CA LEU A 167 6.29 -18.27 3.11
C LEU A 167 6.17 -16.93 2.38
N SER A 168 4.99 -16.32 2.44
CA SER A 168 4.63 -15.11 1.69
C SER A 168 4.03 -14.04 2.62
N PRO A 169 4.85 -13.39 3.47
CA PRO A 169 4.43 -12.20 4.21
C PRO A 169 4.32 -10.99 3.27
N ILE A 170 3.43 -10.05 3.57
CA ILE A 170 3.35 -8.78 2.81
C ILE A 170 4.33 -7.76 3.39
N GLY A 171 5.07 -7.09 2.51
CA GLY A 171 5.89 -5.91 2.80
C GLY A 171 5.22 -4.64 2.32
N LEU A 172 5.56 -3.51 2.95
CA LEU A 172 5.14 -2.17 2.53
C LEU A 172 6.38 -1.33 2.24
N GLU A 173 6.71 -1.11 0.98
CA GLU A 173 7.89 -0.33 0.60
C GLU A 173 7.63 1.19 0.62
N GLY A 174 7.66 1.77 1.83
CA GLY A 174 7.63 3.22 2.02
C GLY A 174 6.37 3.72 2.76
N LEU A 175 6.59 4.47 3.83
CA LEU A 175 5.51 5.08 4.63
C LEU A 175 4.72 6.21 3.91
N HIS A 176 5.03 6.52 2.66
CA HIS A 176 4.15 7.38 1.86
C HIS A 176 2.79 6.70 1.60
N MET A 177 2.75 5.37 1.53
CA MET A 177 1.52 4.58 1.31
C MET A 177 0.51 4.62 2.46
N ILE A 178 0.89 5.04 3.67
CA ILE A 178 -0.06 5.12 4.80
C ILE A 178 -0.84 6.45 4.84
N GLY A 179 -0.62 7.36 3.89
CA GLY A 179 -1.36 8.64 3.82
C GLY A 179 -1.16 9.54 5.05
N ARG A 180 0.03 9.46 5.67
CA ARG A 180 0.35 10.09 6.97
C ARG A 180 -0.53 9.61 8.16
N ASN A 181 -1.28 8.52 8.02
CA ASN A 181 -2.26 8.06 9.00
C ASN A 181 -1.86 6.71 9.64
N ALA A 182 -1.65 6.69 10.96
CA ALA A 182 -1.29 5.50 11.74
C ALA A 182 -2.41 4.45 11.76
N SER A 183 -3.67 4.85 11.56
CA SER A 183 -4.78 3.91 11.39
C SER A 183 -4.67 3.12 10.08
N THR A 184 -4.15 3.72 9.00
CA THR A 184 -3.84 3.00 7.76
C THR A 184 -2.77 1.93 7.97
N LEU A 185 -1.69 2.26 8.70
CA LEU A 185 -0.66 1.29 9.10
C LEU A 185 -1.25 0.11 9.90
N ARG A 186 -2.15 0.41 10.87
CA ARG A 186 -2.87 -0.61 11.65
C ARG A 186 -3.76 -1.50 10.78
N LEU A 187 -4.44 -0.92 9.79
CA LEU A 187 -5.29 -1.66 8.86
C LEU A 187 -4.46 -2.56 7.93
N PHE A 188 -3.37 -2.05 7.35
CA PHE A 188 -2.45 -2.89 6.56
C PHE A 188 -1.85 -4.03 7.39
N HIS A 189 -1.48 -3.81 8.65
CA HIS A 189 -1.01 -4.88 9.53
C HIS A 189 -2.07 -5.99 9.75
N ARG A 190 -3.34 -5.60 9.94
CA ARG A 190 -4.49 -6.54 10.02
C ARG A 190 -4.70 -7.29 8.71
N LEU A 191 -4.45 -6.65 7.57
CA LEU A 191 -4.45 -7.24 6.23
C LEU A 191 -3.18 -8.06 5.91
N GLY A 192 -2.31 -8.34 6.88
CA GLY A 192 -1.17 -9.26 6.69
C GLY A 192 0.15 -8.60 6.31
N ALA A 193 0.25 -7.27 6.29
CA ALA A 193 1.56 -6.61 6.26
C ALA A 193 2.36 -6.97 7.53
N ARG A 194 3.64 -7.30 7.36
CA ARG A 194 4.55 -7.73 8.44
C ARG A 194 5.83 -6.92 8.52
N TYR A 195 6.23 -6.24 7.45
CA TYR A 195 7.28 -5.22 7.51
C TYR A 195 6.89 -3.94 6.78
N THR A 196 7.55 -2.83 7.11
CA THR A 196 7.39 -1.56 6.40
C THR A 196 8.72 -0.84 6.29
N THR A 197 9.13 -0.55 5.06
CA THR A 197 10.28 0.29 4.72
C THR A 197 9.93 1.73 5.04
N LEU A 198 10.77 2.44 5.80
CA LEU A 198 10.39 3.77 6.30
C LEU A 198 10.28 4.82 5.18
N THR A 199 11.09 4.70 4.13
CA THR A 199 11.11 5.58 2.96
C THR A 199 11.22 4.76 1.68
N TRP A 200 11.07 5.42 0.53
CA TRP A 200 11.55 4.90 -0.76
C TRP A 200 12.61 5.89 -1.28
N ASN A 201 12.73 6.13 -2.59
CA ASN A 201 13.54 7.21 -3.17
C ASN A 201 12.91 8.62 -2.98
N CYS A 202 12.32 8.85 -1.80
CA CYS A 202 11.66 10.10 -1.41
C CYS A 202 11.63 10.26 0.11
N HIS A 203 11.86 11.48 0.61
CA HIS A 203 11.57 11.82 2.01
C HIS A 203 10.06 11.79 2.25
N ASN A 204 9.65 11.55 3.49
CA ASN A 204 8.24 11.69 3.89
C ASN A 204 8.11 12.41 5.24
N ALA A 205 6.91 12.44 5.82
CA ALA A 205 6.64 13.09 7.10
C ALA A 205 7.34 12.43 8.30
N TYR A 206 7.85 11.21 8.16
CA TYR A 206 8.41 10.40 9.23
C TYR A 206 9.94 10.31 9.21
N ALA A 207 10.54 10.22 8.02
CA ALA A 207 11.95 9.84 7.88
C ALA A 207 12.65 10.44 6.63
N ASP A 208 13.98 10.52 6.73
CA ASP A 208 14.87 10.85 5.61
C ASP A 208 15.27 9.61 4.79
N ALA A 209 15.21 9.75 3.47
CA ALA A 209 15.65 8.75 2.49
C ALA A 209 17.16 8.85 2.19
N ALA A 210 17.75 7.78 1.67
CA ALA A 210 19.14 7.70 1.21
C ALA A 210 19.39 8.52 -0.07
N GLN A 211 18.42 8.50 -0.97
CA GLN A 211 18.44 9.18 -2.26
C GLN A 211 17.04 9.70 -2.60
N VAL A 212 16.99 10.66 -3.52
CA VAL A 212 15.74 11.19 -4.05
C VAL A 212 15.70 11.08 -5.57
N THR A 213 14.56 10.67 -6.12
CA THR A 213 14.26 10.79 -7.54
C THR A 213 14.20 12.27 -7.95
N VAL A 214 14.72 12.58 -9.12
CA VAL A 214 14.86 13.92 -9.71
C VAL A 214 13.87 14.02 -10.86
N LEU A 215 12.67 14.52 -10.57
CA LEU A 215 11.58 14.66 -11.56
C LEU A 215 11.84 15.72 -12.65
N GLU A 216 12.96 16.44 -12.56
CA GLU A 216 13.31 17.58 -13.42
C GLU A 216 14.48 17.28 -14.40
N ASP A 217 14.97 16.03 -14.50
CA ASP A 217 15.94 15.68 -15.56
C ASP A 217 15.21 15.28 -16.86
N PRO A 218 15.24 16.12 -17.92
CA PRO A 218 14.52 15.84 -19.16
C PRO A 218 15.17 14.74 -20.02
N LEU A 219 16.31 14.17 -19.58
CA LEU A 219 17.02 13.10 -20.28
C LEU A 219 16.93 11.74 -19.55
N ASP A 220 16.55 11.73 -18.27
CA ASP A 220 16.41 10.52 -17.45
C ASP A 220 15.31 10.69 -16.39
N PRO A 221 14.07 10.23 -16.64
CA PRO A 221 12.96 10.34 -15.67
C PRO A 221 13.13 9.44 -14.44
N GLU A 222 14.13 8.56 -14.39
CA GLU A 222 14.52 7.79 -13.20
C GLU A 222 15.78 8.36 -12.52
N ALA A 223 16.30 9.50 -12.98
CA ALA A 223 17.48 10.14 -12.41
C ALA A 223 17.35 10.26 -10.89
N ALA A 224 18.33 9.74 -10.16
CA ALA A 224 18.36 9.82 -8.71
C ALA A 224 19.68 10.45 -8.24
N ARG A 225 19.63 11.09 -7.07
CA ARG A 225 20.80 11.68 -6.42
C ARG A 225 20.82 11.39 -4.92
N PRO A 226 22.01 11.40 -4.28
CA PRO A 226 22.10 11.37 -2.82
C PRO A 226 21.16 12.41 -2.18
N ALA A 227 20.40 11.96 -1.19
CA ALA A 227 19.45 12.81 -0.49
C ALA A 227 20.20 13.80 0.41
N ARG A 228 19.65 15.01 0.56
CA ARG A 228 20.08 15.94 1.61
C ARG A 228 19.06 15.81 2.74
N PRO A 229 19.45 15.43 3.97
CA PRO A 229 18.51 15.13 5.04
C PRO A 229 17.64 16.35 5.39
N ARG A 230 16.33 16.12 5.55
CA ARG A 230 15.32 17.12 5.92
C ARG A 230 15.11 17.14 7.44
N TRP A 231 15.12 15.98 8.08
CA TRP A 231 14.89 15.80 9.52
C TRP A 231 16.17 15.48 10.31
N GLY A 232 17.27 15.23 9.60
CA GLY A 232 18.47 14.65 10.20
C GLY A 232 18.18 13.26 10.74
N GLY A 233 17.44 12.43 9.99
CA GLY A 233 17.00 11.09 10.38
C GLY A 233 15.49 10.97 10.50
N LEU A 234 14.99 10.61 11.69
CA LEU A 234 13.55 10.61 12.00
C LEU A 234 13.04 12.01 12.33
N SER A 235 11.79 12.29 11.96
CA SER A 235 11.03 13.43 12.46
C SER A 235 10.41 13.12 13.84
N PRO A 236 9.85 14.11 14.57
CA PRO A 236 9.07 13.85 15.79
C PRO A 236 7.85 12.94 15.57
N LEU A 237 7.26 12.97 14.37
CA LEU A 237 6.18 12.05 14.00
C LEU A 237 6.74 10.65 13.72
N GLY A 238 7.94 10.57 13.15
CA GLY A 238 8.68 9.32 12.92
C GLY A 238 9.01 8.57 14.21
N THR A 239 9.50 9.24 15.25
CA THR A 239 9.82 8.59 16.53
C THR A 239 8.57 8.00 17.22
N SER A 240 7.42 8.70 17.14
CA SER A 240 6.12 8.17 17.57
C SER A 240 5.68 6.96 16.74
N LEU A 241 5.83 7.01 15.41
CA LEU A 241 5.44 5.90 14.54
C LEU A 241 6.30 4.65 14.78
N ILE A 242 7.61 4.78 15.02
CA ILE A 242 8.47 3.64 15.37
C ILE A 242 7.97 2.94 16.65
N ARG A 243 7.48 3.70 17.64
CA ARG A 243 6.86 3.13 18.84
C ARG A 243 5.55 2.38 18.52
N GLU A 244 4.72 2.89 17.62
CA GLU A 244 3.52 2.18 17.15
C GLU A 244 3.88 0.91 16.36
N MET A 245 4.90 0.94 15.50
CA MET A 245 5.39 -0.23 14.77
C MET A 245 5.87 -1.33 15.74
N ASN A 246 6.66 -0.98 16.76
CA ASN A 246 7.06 -1.92 17.81
C ASN A 246 5.85 -2.49 18.57
N ARG A 247 4.89 -1.65 18.95
CA ARG A 247 3.67 -2.07 19.66
C ARG A 247 2.81 -3.01 18.80
N LEU A 248 2.71 -2.75 17.50
CA LEU A 248 1.93 -3.55 16.54
C LEU A 248 2.57 -4.90 16.20
N GLY A 249 3.89 -5.01 16.29
CA GLY A 249 4.62 -6.15 15.72
C GLY A 249 4.93 -5.96 14.24
N MET A 250 4.96 -4.72 13.75
CA MET A 250 5.44 -4.39 12.41
C MET A 250 6.97 -4.35 12.42
N ILE A 251 7.60 -5.17 11.60
CA ILE A 251 9.06 -5.14 11.42
C ILE A 251 9.42 -3.82 10.72
N ILE A 252 10.32 -3.05 11.31
CA ILE A 252 10.86 -1.84 10.70
C ILE A 252 11.91 -2.26 9.67
N ASP A 253 11.83 -1.70 8.48
CA ASP A 253 12.81 -1.88 7.42
C ASP A 253 13.53 -0.56 7.10
N LEU A 254 14.87 -0.63 7.12
CA LEU A 254 15.79 0.47 6.92
C LEU A 254 16.41 0.53 5.51
N SER A 255 16.02 -0.37 4.60
CA SER A 255 16.21 -0.13 3.16
C SER A 255 15.70 1.27 2.76
N HIS A 256 16.28 1.86 1.73
CA HIS A 256 15.99 3.23 1.25
C HIS A 256 16.24 4.38 2.25
N THR A 257 16.57 4.15 3.52
CA THR A 257 16.71 5.23 4.52
C THR A 257 18.07 5.89 4.56
N HIS A 258 18.13 7.17 4.95
CA HIS A 258 19.38 7.91 5.19
C HIS A 258 20.17 7.29 6.37
N PRO A 259 21.51 7.31 6.39
CA PRO A 259 22.30 6.81 7.54
C PRO A 259 21.91 7.43 8.90
N ALA A 260 21.47 8.69 8.93
CA ALA A 260 20.93 9.32 10.14
C ALA A 260 19.61 8.68 10.60
N THR A 261 18.75 8.26 9.68
CA THR A 261 17.52 7.51 9.98
C THR A 261 17.87 6.13 10.52
N MET A 262 18.85 5.44 9.90
CA MET A 262 19.36 4.17 10.39
C MET A 262 19.87 4.30 11.83
N HIS A 263 20.66 5.33 12.12
CA HIS A 263 21.19 5.60 13.46
C HIS A 263 20.07 5.90 14.47
N ASP A 264 19.15 6.82 14.16
CA ASP A 264 18.03 7.16 15.03
C ASP A 264 17.19 5.93 15.40
N VAL A 265 16.93 5.04 14.44
CA VAL A 265 16.14 3.81 14.67
C VAL A 265 16.93 2.77 15.48
N LEU A 266 18.22 2.59 15.23
CA LEU A 266 19.02 1.54 15.86
C LEU A 266 19.59 1.93 17.25
N ALA A 267 19.98 3.19 17.43
CA ALA A 267 20.65 3.69 18.63
C ALA A 267 19.86 4.76 19.40
N GLY A 268 18.78 5.28 18.80
CA GLY A 268 18.08 6.44 19.33
C GLY A 268 18.79 7.75 19.05
N ASN A 269 18.20 8.82 19.58
CA ASN A 269 18.71 10.17 19.50
C ASN A 269 18.22 10.99 20.71
N ALA A 270 19.13 11.26 21.65
CA ALA A 270 18.81 11.97 22.89
C ALA A 270 18.24 13.39 22.64
N THR A 271 18.67 14.06 21.56
CA THR A 271 18.15 15.40 21.20
C THR A 271 16.69 15.37 20.73
N LYS A 272 16.23 14.20 20.26
CA LYS A 272 14.83 13.93 19.85
C LYS A 272 14.03 13.22 20.95
N GLY A 273 14.59 13.05 22.15
CA GLY A 273 13.96 12.33 23.26
C GLY A 273 13.69 10.85 22.97
N PHE A 274 14.38 10.25 22.00
CA PHE A 274 14.07 8.93 21.46
C PHE A 274 15.19 7.92 21.76
N THR A 275 14.83 6.70 22.15
CA THR A 275 15.79 5.66 22.59
C THR A 275 16.02 4.55 21.54
N GLY A 276 15.55 4.74 20.31
CA GLY A 276 15.61 3.72 19.27
C GLY A 276 14.43 2.74 19.33
N SER A 277 14.39 1.83 18.36
CA SER A 277 13.43 0.73 18.29
C SER A 277 13.63 -0.25 19.44
N LYS A 278 12.55 -0.62 20.14
CA LYS A 278 12.55 -1.70 21.15
C LYS A 278 12.80 -3.09 20.52
N ALA A 279 12.50 -3.26 19.23
CA ALA A 279 12.61 -4.53 18.52
C ALA A 279 13.75 -4.50 17.47
N PRO A 280 14.36 -5.67 17.14
CA PRO A 280 15.29 -5.77 16.02
C PRO A 280 14.62 -5.38 14.71
N VAL A 281 15.41 -4.84 13.77
CA VAL A 281 14.95 -4.35 12.47
C VAL A 281 15.58 -5.16 11.34
N ILE A 282 15.14 -4.91 10.11
CA ILE A 282 15.78 -5.42 8.90
C ILE A 282 16.29 -4.28 8.01
N PHE A 283 17.19 -4.62 7.11
CA PHE A 283 17.36 -3.94 5.83
C PHE A 283 16.96 -4.98 4.78
N SER A 284 15.77 -4.86 4.20
CA SER A 284 15.16 -5.94 3.39
C SER A 284 15.88 -6.19 2.06
N HIS A 285 16.61 -5.20 1.55
CA HIS A 285 17.37 -5.24 0.29
C HIS A 285 18.41 -4.10 0.29
N SER A 286 19.60 -4.35 0.89
CA SER A 286 20.71 -3.38 0.94
C SER A 286 22.07 -4.08 1.03
N SER A 287 23.07 -3.55 0.34
CA SER A 287 24.43 -4.13 0.25
C SER A 287 25.47 -3.29 1.00
N ALA A 288 26.76 -3.63 0.91
CA ALA A 288 27.81 -3.05 1.76
C ALA A 288 28.47 -1.81 1.13
N HIS A 289 28.41 -0.66 1.82
CA HIS A 289 28.86 0.62 1.27
C HIS A 289 30.38 0.67 1.02
N ASN A 290 31.16 -0.08 1.81
CA ASN A 290 32.61 -0.12 1.65
C ASN A 290 33.09 -0.90 0.40
N LEU A 291 32.22 -1.73 -0.20
CA LEU A 291 32.52 -2.47 -1.45
C LEU A 291 31.94 -1.76 -2.68
N CYS A 292 30.79 -1.10 -2.53
CA CYS A 292 30.21 -0.21 -3.54
C CYS A 292 29.62 1.01 -2.80
N PRO A 293 30.20 2.23 -2.95
CA PRO A 293 29.88 3.42 -2.16
C PRO A 293 28.55 4.10 -2.53
N HIS A 294 27.51 3.31 -2.76
CA HIS A 294 26.17 3.79 -3.12
C HIS A 294 25.38 4.22 -1.87
N PRO A 295 24.62 5.33 -1.88
CA PRO A 295 23.82 5.78 -0.74
C PRO A 295 22.80 4.72 -0.23
N ARG A 296 22.33 3.84 -1.13
CA ARG A 296 21.45 2.71 -0.77
C ARG A 296 22.14 1.60 0.02
N ASN A 297 23.46 1.61 0.14
CA ASN A 297 24.22 0.60 0.87
C ASN A 297 24.51 1.00 2.32
N VAL A 298 24.57 0.00 3.19
CA VAL A 298 24.76 0.19 4.64
C VAL A 298 26.21 0.61 4.93
N PRO A 299 26.44 1.79 5.56
CA PRO A 299 27.78 2.23 5.95
C PRO A 299 28.35 1.45 7.13
N ASP A 300 29.68 1.30 7.16
CA ASP A 300 30.41 0.57 8.21
C ASP A 300 30.09 1.03 9.64
N HIS A 301 29.83 2.33 9.85
CA HIS A 301 29.51 2.86 11.18
C HIS A 301 28.11 2.44 11.69
N ILE A 302 27.22 1.98 10.81
CA ILE A 302 25.89 1.44 11.17
C ILE A 302 25.99 -0.03 11.58
N LEU A 303 26.96 -0.79 11.07
CA LEU A 303 27.08 -2.24 11.29
C LEU A 303 27.20 -2.62 12.78
N PRO A 304 27.99 -1.94 13.64
CA PRO A 304 28.00 -2.21 15.08
C PRO A 304 26.61 -2.10 15.73
N LEU A 305 25.76 -1.18 15.26
CA LEU A 305 24.41 -0.98 15.78
C LEU A 305 23.47 -2.11 15.31
N VAL A 306 23.62 -2.60 14.08
CA VAL A 306 22.91 -3.81 13.59
C VAL A 306 23.21 -5.01 14.49
N LYS A 307 24.49 -5.20 14.85
CA LYS A 307 24.91 -6.28 15.77
C LYS A 307 24.30 -6.11 17.16
N GLN A 308 24.45 -4.93 17.76
CA GLN A 308 23.96 -4.63 19.12
C GLN A 308 22.44 -4.81 19.26
N THR A 309 21.67 -4.42 18.23
CA THR A 309 20.21 -4.56 18.20
C THR A 309 19.72 -5.96 17.77
N ASN A 310 20.62 -6.88 17.45
CA ASN A 310 20.32 -8.21 16.90
C ASN A 310 19.55 -8.22 15.56
N SER A 311 19.70 -7.13 14.80
CA SER A 311 19.06 -6.88 13.50
C SER A 311 19.72 -7.66 12.36
N VAL A 312 19.16 -7.58 11.14
CA VAL A 312 19.65 -8.31 9.96
C VAL A 312 19.75 -7.39 8.73
N VAL A 313 20.87 -7.46 7.99
CA VAL A 313 21.02 -6.85 6.67
C VAL A 313 20.84 -7.93 5.59
N MET A 314 19.86 -7.76 4.71
CA MET A 314 19.55 -8.70 3.64
C MET A 314 20.19 -8.19 2.34
N VAL A 315 21.20 -8.92 1.84
CA VAL A 315 22.00 -8.51 0.68
C VAL A 315 21.15 -8.58 -0.58
N THR A 316 21.15 -7.49 -1.34
CA THR A 316 20.38 -7.32 -2.59
C THR A 316 21.21 -7.63 -3.82
N PHE A 317 20.55 -8.01 -4.92
CA PHE A 317 21.21 -8.31 -6.18
C PHE A 317 21.19 -7.13 -7.15
N VAL A 318 20.66 -5.96 -6.77
CA VAL A 318 20.68 -4.73 -7.60
C VAL A 318 22.10 -4.47 -8.14
N PRO A 319 22.35 -4.55 -9.46
CA PRO A 319 23.69 -4.47 -10.03
C PRO A 319 24.45 -3.20 -9.62
N GLN A 320 23.76 -2.07 -9.56
CA GLN A 320 24.32 -0.76 -9.17
C GLN A 320 24.71 -0.68 -7.69
N PHE A 321 24.11 -1.50 -6.82
CA PHE A 321 24.40 -1.52 -5.38
C PHE A 321 25.42 -2.61 -5.02
N ILE A 322 25.54 -3.63 -5.88
CA ILE A 322 26.58 -4.67 -5.79
C ILE A 322 27.90 -4.19 -6.39
N SER A 323 27.87 -3.46 -7.50
CA SER A 323 29.09 -3.18 -8.25
C SER A 323 29.15 -1.73 -8.74
N CYS A 324 29.85 -0.88 -8.00
CA CYS A 324 30.00 0.52 -8.36
C CYS A 324 31.34 1.12 -7.91
N VAL A 325 31.74 2.20 -8.56
CA VAL A 325 32.92 3.02 -8.21
C VAL A 325 32.49 4.48 -8.02
N ASN A 326 33.23 5.23 -7.19
CA ASN A 326 32.93 6.65 -6.94
C ASN A 326 32.78 7.44 -8.25
N SER A 327 31.72 8.26 -8.31
CA SER A 327 31.56 9.26 -9.37
C SER A 327 32.68 10.29 -9.30
N SER A 328 33.20 10.71 -10.46
CA SER A 328 34.12 11.85 -10.58
C SER A 328 33.39 13.21 -10.49
N ILE A 329 32.06 13.21 -10.52
CA ILE A 329 31.20 14.38 -10.40
C ILE A 329 30.61 14.42 -8.98
N PRO A 330 30.78 15.52 -8.21
CA PRO A 330 30.17 15.71 -6.90
C PRO A 330 28.63 15.59 -6.93
N ASP A 331 28.03 15.22 -5.80
CA ASP A 331 26.57 15.08 -5.60
C ASP A 331 25.83 14.15 -6.60
N ARG A 332 26.56 13.32 -7.37
CA ARG A 332 25.98 12.23 -8.18
C ARG A 332 26.12 10.87 -7.50
N LEU A 333 25.25 9.94 -7.89
CA LEU A 333 25.39 8.53 -7.53
C LEU A 333 26.68 7.92 -8.12
N PRO A 334 27.28 6.90 -7.49
CA PRO A 334 28.40 6.14 -8.05
C PRO A 334 28.12 5.58 -9.44
N THR A 335 29.19 5.43 -10.23
CA THR A 335 29.11 4.83 -11.56
C THR A 335 29.04 3.31 -11.42
N PHE A 336 28.05 2.67 -12.07
CA PHE A 336 27.96 1.21 -12.18
C PHE A 336 29.24 0.62 -12.80
N TYR A 337 29.74 -0.48 -12.24
CA TYR A 337 30.95 -1.16 -12.69
C TYR A 337 30.63 -2.59 -13.15
N PRO A 338 30.23 -2.82 -14.42
CA PRO A 338 29.78 -4.12 -14.91
C PRO A 338 30.70 -5.34 -14.63
N PRO A 339 32.05 -5.22 -14.59
CA PRO A 339 32.92 -6.38 -14.37
C PRO A 339 32.64 -7.13 -13.06
N ASN A 340 32.43 -6.44 -11.94
CA ASN A 340 32.14 -7.08 -10.65
C ASN A 340 30.63 -7.33 -10.41
N SER A 341 29.76 -7.17 -11.42
CA SER A 341 28.34 -7.53 -11.27
C SER A 341 28.14 -9.04 -11.50
N THR A 342 28.48 -9.84 -10.49
CA THR A 342 28.37 -11.32 -10.51
C THR A 342 27.89 -11.91 -9.18
N LEU A 343 27.49 -13.18 -9.22
CA LEU A 343 27.18 -14.02 -8.06
C LEU A 343 28.31 -14.04 -7.03
N GLU A 344 29.57 -14.15 -7.46
CA GLU A 344 30.74 -14.19 -6.57
C GLU A 344 30.93 -12.85 -5.84
N TRP A 345 30.55 -11.72 -6.46
CA TRP A 345 30.62 -10.42 -5.81
C TRP A 345 29.43 -10.17 -4.86
N VAL A 346 28.25 -10.70 -5.18
CA VAL A 346 27.13 -10.81 -4.20
C VAL A 346 27.56 -11.63 -2.97
N ALA A 347 28.24 -12.76 -3.18
CA ALA A 347 28.81 -13.53 -2.09
C ALA A 347 29.87 -12.72 -1.31
N GLU A 348 30.66 -11.86 -1.96
CA GLU A 348 31.62 -10.98 -1.27
C GLU A 348 30.93 -10.00 -0.32
N HIS A 349 29.80 -9.40 -0.70
CA HIS A 349 29.00 -8.58 0.21
C HIS A 349 28.47 -9.38 1.43
N ILE A 350 28.08 -10.64 1.24
CA ILE A 350 27.64 -11.54 2.33
C ILE A 350 28.83 -11.85 3.27
N MET A 351 30.01 -12.17 2.71
CA MET A 351 31.24 -12.39 3.49
C MET A 351 31.64 -11.13 4.27
N TYR A 352 31.55 -9.96 3.64
CA TYR A 352 31.92 -8.68 4.26
C TYR A 352 31.11 -8.41 5.53
N PHE A 353 29.78 -8.50 5.46
CA PHE A 353 28.93 -8.36 6.64
C PHE A 353 29.16 -9.48 7.65
N GLY A 354 29.25 -10.74 7.20
CA GLY A 354 29.47 -11.88 8.08
C GLY A 354 30.75 -11.78 8.91
N ASN A 355 31.84 -11.30 8.30
CA ASN A 355 33.13 -11.08 8.97
C ASN A 355 33.12 -9.86 9.91
N LYS A 356 32.33 -8.82 9.61
CA LYS A 356 32.25 -7.58 10.40
C LYS A 356 31.35 -7.73 11.63
N ILE A 357 30.17 -8.31 11.46
CA ILE A 357 29.13 -8.34 12.50
C ILE A 357 28.72 -9.75 12.95
N GLY A 358 28.95 -10.77 12.12
CA GLY A 358 28.48 -12.14 12.35
C GLY A 358 27.43 -12.55 11.33
N PHE A 359 27.52 -13.78 10.82
CA PHE A 359 26.62 -14.31 9.78
C PHE A 359 25.17 -14.49 10.26
N GLU A 360 24.92 -14.44 11.56
CA GLU A 360 23.59 -14.35 12.18
C GLU A 360 22.89 -13.00 11.92
N HIS A 361 23.61 -11.98 11.47
CA HIS A 361 23.07 -10.65 11.10
C HIS A 361 22.95 -10.44 9.59
N VAL A 362 23.11 -11.49 8.78
CA VAL A 362 23.07 -11.41 7.31
C VAL A 362 21.88 -12.20 6.76
N GLY A 363 21.27 -11.72 5.68
CA GLY A 363 20.20 -12.40 4.95
C GLY A 363 20.30 -12.21 3.44
N LEU A 364 19.27 -12.65 2.70
CA LEU A 364 19.14 -12.43 1.25
C LEU A 364 17.87 -11.63 0.95
N GLY A 365 17.98 -10.65 0.06
CA GLY A 365 16.91 -9.70 -0.27
C GLY A 365 17.05 -9.24 -1.71
N SER A 366 16.87 -10.19 -2.65
CA SER A 366 17.37 -10.10 -4.03
C SER A 366 16.94 -8.87 -4.82
N ASP A 367 15.76 -8.32 -4.54
CA ASP A 367 15.11 -7.26 -5.33
C ASP A 367 14.76 -7.73 -6.77
N PHE A 368 14.48 -9.04 -6.93
CA PHE A 368 13.97 -9.57 -8.20
C PHE A 368 12.60 -8.96 -8.53
N ASP A 369 12.34 -8.80 -9.83
CA ASP A 369 11.18 -8.12 -10.41
C ASP A 369 11.06 -6.61 -10.06
N GLY A 370 11.88 -6.08 -9.14
CA GLY A 370 12.05 -4.65 -8.86
C GLY A 370 13.24 -3.97 -9.58
N ILE A 371 14.07 -4.74 -10.29
CA ILE A 371 15.31 -4.26 -10.94
C ILE A 371 15.34 -4.50 -12.46
N PRO A 372 15.91 -3.57 -13.26
CA PRO A 372 15.95 -3.69 -14.72
C PRO A 372 16.98 -4.71 -15.25
N SER A 373 17.88 -5.19 -14.41
CA SER A 373 18.90 -6.20 -14.75
C SER A 373 19.45 -6.88 -13.50
N THR A 374 20.07 -8.05 -13.67
CA THR A 374 20.58 -8.90 -12.59
C THR A 374 22.09 -9.18 -12.72
N PRO A 375 22.79 -9.56 -11.64
CA PRO A 375 24.20 -9.96 -11.70
C PRO A 375 24.38 -11.27 -12.45
N ARG A 376 25.51 -11.44 -13.14
CA ARG A 376 25.80 -12.69 -13.87
C ARG A 376 25.87 -13.88 -12.92
N GLY A 377 25.19 -14.97 -13.25
CA GLY A 377 24.99 -16.15 -12.40
C GLY A 377 23.79 -16.04 -11.45
N LEU A 378 23.10 -14.90 -11.38
CA LEU A 378 21.91 -14.66 -10.57
C LEU A 378 20.75 -14.16 -11.44
N GLU A 379 20.56 -14.77 -12.61
CA GLU A 379 19.60 -14.33 -13.62
C GLU A 379 18.15 -14.28 -13.08
N ASP A 380 17.77 -15.24 -12.24
CA ASP A 380 16.42 -15.41 -11.69
C ASP A 380 16.42 -16.24 -10.38
N VAL A 381 15.23 -16.49 -9.81
CA VAL A 381 15.04 -17.23 -8.55
C VAL A 381 15.54 -18.68 -8.58
N SER A 382 15.75 -19.29 -9.75
CA SER A 382 16.33 -20.63 -9.87
C SER A 382 17.82 -20.67 -9.48
N LYS A 383 18.47 -19.51 -9.30
CA LYS A 383 19.91 -19.38 -9.03
C LYS A 383 20.29 -19.28 -7.55
N PHE A 384 19.32 -19.22 -6.64
CA PHE A 384 19.60 -19.31 -5.20
C PHE A 384 20.44 -20.55 -4.78
N PRO A 385 20.28 -21.75 -5.39
CA PRO A 385 21.15 -22.89 -5.12
C PRO A 385 22.62 -22.66 -5.49
N ASP A 386 22.90 -21.91 -6.55
CA ASP A 386 24.25 -21.60 -7.00
C ASP A 386 24.94 -20.62 -6.01
N LEU A 387 24.20 -19.63 -5.50
CA LEU A 387 24.70 -18.75 -4.43
C LEU A 387 24.95 -19.52 -3.13
N VAL A 388 24.06 -20.45 -2.76
CA VAL A 388 24.26 -21.34 -1.61
C VAL A 388 25.52 -22.18 -1.78
N LYS A 389 25.78 -22.70 -2.99
CA LYS A 389 26.99 -23.46 -3.31
C LYS A 389 28.25 -22.60 -3.17
N GLU A 390 28.24 -21.36 -3.68
CA GLU A 390 29.36 -20.43 -3.54
C GLU A 390 29.66 -20.09 -2.07
N LEU A 391 28.64 -19.85 -1.26
CA LEU A 391 28.81 -19.61 0.18
C LEU A 391 29.45 -20.82 0.90
N LEU A 392 29.07 -22.05 0.53
CA LEU A 392 29.69 -23.27 1.05
C LEU A 392 31.14 -23.44 0.57
N LEU A 393 31.45 -23.11 -0.70
CA LEU A 393 32.81 -23.12 -1.24
C LEU A 393 33.73 -22.11 -0.53
N ARG A 394 33.17 -20.98 -0.06
CA ARG A 394 33.85 -19.99 0.80
C ARG A 394 34.01 -20.41 2.27
N GLY A 395 33.62 -21.64 2.62
CA GLY A 395 33.85 -22.22 3.93
C GLY A 395 32.79 -21.87 4.99
N LEU A 396 31.62 -21.34 4.62
CA LEU A 396 30.53 -21.19 5.58
C LEU A 396 30.00 -22.56 6.00
N SER A 397 29.71 -22.68 7.30
CA SER A 397 29.02 -23.85 7.82
C SER A 397 27.56 -23.91 7.38
N ASP A 398 27.04 -25.13 7.31
CA ASP A 398 25.61 -25.46 7.21
C ASP A 398 24.71 -24.60 8.10
N GLY A 399 25.17 -24.26 9.31
CA GLY A 399 24.44 -23.42 10.26
C GLY A 399 24.33 -21.97 9.81
N GLN A 400 25.44 -21.39 9.35
CA GLN A 400 25.51 -20.01 8.86
C GLN A 400 24.70 -19.84 7.57
N VAL A 401 24.85 -20.76 6.60
CA VAL A 401 24.05 -20.76 5.36
C VAL A 401 22.55 -20.85 5.66
N LYS A 402 22.12 -21.75 6.56
CA LYS A 402 20.72 -21.84 7.00
C LYS A 402 20.25 -20.59 7.74
N GLY A 403 21.15 -19.84 8.38
CA GLY A 403 20.95 -18.49 8.89
C GLY A 403 20.55 -17.53 7.78
N ILE A 404 21.47 -17.34 6.83
CA ILE A 404 21.42 -16.36 5.74
C ILE A 404 20.18 -16.56 4.85
N ILE A 405 19.87 -17.80 4.45
CA ILE A 405 18.72 -18.06 3.56
C ILE A 405 17.35 -17.95 4.25
N GLY A 406 17.26 -17.61 5.53
CA GLY A 406 15.98 -17.23 6.16
C GLY A 406 15.84 -17.41 7.67
N ARG A 407 16.65 -18.24 8.35
CA ARG A 407 16.50 -18.40 9.82
C ARG A 407 16.80 -17.11 10.58
N ASN A 408 17.67 -16.25 10.06
CA ASN A 408 17.99 -14.96 10.67
C ASN A 408 16.78 -14.00 10.60
N VAL A 409 16.09 -13.93 9.46
CA VAL A 409 14.86 -13.13 9.31
C VAL A 409 13.73 -13.70 10.20
N LEU A 410 13.57 -15.02 10.26
CA LEU A 410 12.59 -15.66 11.16
C LEU A 410 12.89 -15.40 12.66
N ARG A 411 14.16 -15.19 13.05
CA ARG A 411 14.54 -14.76 14.40
C ARG A 411 14.06 -13.33 14.67
N VAL A 412 14.34 -12.40 13.74
CA VAL A 412 13.92 -10.99 13.86
C VAL A 412 12.40 -10.89 13.94
N TRP A 413 11.67 -11.51 13.01
CA TRP A 413 10.21 -11.51 12.99
C TRP A 413 9.62 -12.04 14.31
N ARG A 414 10.14 -13.16 14.84
CA ARG A 414 9.70 -13.66 16.15
C ARG A 414 9.92 -12.67 17.27
N ARG A 415 11.10 -12.05 17.35
CA ARG A 415 11.38 -11.10 18.43
C ARG A 415 10.52 -9.82 18.33
N VAL A 416 10.19 -9.39 17.11
CA VAL A 416 9.25 -8.29 16.87
C VAL A 416 7.85 -8.62 17.39
N GLU A 417 7.33 -9.83 17.13
CA GLU A 417 6.05 -10.29 17.69
C GLU A 417 6.08 -10.48 19.21
N GLU A 418 7.22 -10.87 19.79
CA GLU A 418 7.41 -10.94 21.25
C GLU A 418 7.36 -9.55 21.89
N ILE A 419 8.13 -8.58 21.38
CA ILE A 419 8.12 -7.18 21.84
C ILE A 419 6.71 -6.57 21.74
N SER A 420 5.97 -6.88 20.66
CA SER A 420 4.59 -6.44 20.49
C SER A 420 3.68 -6.94 21.62
N ARG A 421 3.77 -8.24 21.96
CA ARG A 421 3.01 -8.84 23.08
C ARG A 421 3.45 -8.26 24.43
N GLU A 422 4.74 -8.08 24.65
CA GLU A 422 5.30 -7.44 25.85
C GLU A 422 4.72 -6.02 26.03
N MET A 423 4.79 -5.17 25.00
CA MET A 423 4.27 -3.80 25.05
C MET A 423 2.74 -3.72 25.22
N GLN A 424 1.98 -4.64 24.62
CA GLN A 424 0.52 -4.68 24.81
C GLN A 424 0.15 -5.17 26.22
N ALA A 425 0.91 -6.10 26.80
CA ALA A 425 0.74 -6.52 28.19
C ALA A 425 1.17 -5.43 29.21
N GLU A 426 2.16 -4.59 28.86
CA GLU A 426 2.52 -3.36 29.58
C GLU A 426 1.42 -2.26 29.51
N GLY A 427 0.35 -2.47 28.72
CA GLY A 427 -0.73 -1.49 28.55
C GLY A 427 -0.36 -0.30 27.65
N VAL A 428 0.66 -0.44 26.80
CA VAL A 428 1.00 0.63 25.83
C VAL A 428 -0.17 0.79 24.84
N LEU A 429 -0.77 1.98 24.85
CA LEU A 429 -1.89 2.33 23.97
C LEU A 429 -1.43 2.52 22.51
N PRO A 430 -2.35 2.35 21.53
CA PRO A 430 -2.09 2.74 20.14
C PRO A 430 -1.69 4.21 20.01
N MET A 431 -0.81 4.51 19.04
CA MET A 431 -0.54 5.89 18.65
C MET A 431 -1.81 6.56 18.09
N GLU A 432 -2.16 7.69 18.70
CA GLU A 432 -3.11 8.66 18.15
C GLU A 432 -2.31 9.71 17.37
N ASP A 433 -2.90 10.19 16.28
CA ASP A 433 -2.31 11.15 15.36
C ASP A 433 -3.31 12.26 15.00
N ASP A 434 -2.81 13.49 14.95
CA ASP A 434 -3.56 14.65 14.45
C ASP A 434 -3.54 14.61 12.92
N VAL A 435 -4.56 13.95 12.34
CA VAL A 435 -4.76 13.78 10.89
C VAL A 435 -5.45 15.01 10.29
#